data_AF-A0A537KYW9-F1
#
_entry.id   AF-A0A537KYW9-F1
#
_cell.length_a   1.000
_cell.length_b   1.000
_cell.length_c   1.000
_cell.angle_alpha   90.00
_cell.angle_beta   90.00
_cell.angle_gamma   90.00
#
_symmetry.space_group_name_H-M   'P 1'
#
loop_
_entity.id
_entity.type
_entity.pdbx_description
1 polymer ?
#
loop_
_entity_poly.entity_id
_entity_poly.type
_entity_poly.pdbx_seq_one_letter_code
_entity_poly.pdbx_strand_id
1 'polypeptide(L)'
;MAGYSVKKVLAIRDKLVSEWLTVADGHAMVGDVFLDLVAVAKEVLPGGPFTDVLRRSMVDLLGRTADKQTFRAVAWRLAGNHERLARGVAALPWRGQRHREWCPSRCVLVEATRKTDRRKEGAVLTWEVLAGTPAGRKVGRYFSLAALAHSRREWGFAKRRVRPENHPPEKPFLTYERPEQLFGLRVLLLFEPLTSTLESPVPAAIKGTQSLLKFNRPLLAMRARYGFVCPEGFSHPCHVCPRGLDACPVACRLRSCDRRICPQCSRESWVAPDRPQACLVCLSKG
;
A
#
# COMPACT_ATOMS: atom_id res chain seq x y z
N MET A 1 12.01 -3.09 -18.25
CA MET A 1 11.47 -2.59 -16.96
C MET A 1 11.92 -3.58 -15.90
N ALA A 2 12.71 -3.17 -14.92
CA ALA A 2 13.15 -4.07 -13.86
C ALA A 2 11.91 -4.64 -13.14
N GLY A 3 11.77 -5.96 -13.12
CA GLY A 3 10.62 -6.64 -12.55
C GLY A 3 10.77 -6.77 -11.04
N TYR A 4 10.21 -5.85 -10.26
CA TYR A 4 10.24 -5.95 -8.81
C TYR A 4 9.46 -7.18 -8.30
N SER A 5 10.13 -8.07 -7.56
CA SER A 5 9.46 -9.13 -6.80
C SER A 5 8.98 -8.63 -5.44
N VAL A 6 7.71 -8.23 -5.35
CA VAL A 6 7.11 -7.72 -4.09
C VAL A 6 7.25 -8.73 -2.96
N LYS A 7 7.05 -10.04 -3.22
CA LYS A 7 7.21 -11.09 -2.21
C LYS A 7 8.61 -11.08 -1.60
N LYS A 8 9.64 -10.98 -2.45
CA LYS A 8 11.04 -10.93 -2.03
C LYS A 8 11.34 -9.67 -1.22
N VAL A 9 10.85 -8.51 -1.67
CA VAL A 9 11.04 -7.23 -0.95
C VAL A 9 10.45 -7.29 0.45
N LEU A 10 9.24 -7.81 0.61
CA LEU A 10 8.59 -7.94 1.93
C LEU A 10 9.39 -8.89 2.84
N ALA A 11 9.86 -10.02 2.32
CA ALA A 11 10.65 -10.98 3.08
C ALA A 11 12.00 -10.40 3.55
N ILE A 12 12.72 -9.70 2.68
CA ILE A 12 13.99 -9.02 3.04
C ILE A 12 13.73 -7.97 4.13
N ARG A 13 12.69 -7.14 3.96
CA ARG A 13 12.34 -6.12 4.94
C ARG A 13 12.08 -6.75 6.31
N ASP A 14 11.24 -7.78 6.37
CA ASP A 14 10.86 -8.41 7.63
C ASP A 14 12.06 -9.07 8.32
N LYS A 15 12.95 -9.70 7.55
CA LYS A 15 14.22 -10.22 8.08
C LYS A 15 15.10 -9.10 8.65
N LEU A 16 15.35 -8.03 7.90
CA LEU A 16 16.15 -6.89 8.38
C LEU A 16 15.61 -6.30 9.68
N VAL A 17 14.29 -6.07 9.77
CA VAL A 17 13.68 -5.52 10.99
C VAL A 17 13.86 -6.46 12.18
N SER A 18 13.67 -7.77 11.98
CA SER A 18 13.84 -8.76 13.05
C SER A 18 15.27 -8.79 13.58
N GLU A 19 16.26 -8.84 12.67
CA GLU A 19 17.68 -8.95 13.03
C GLU A 19 18.25 -7.64 13.59
N TRP A 20 17.77 -6.47 13.15
CA TRP A 20 18.22 -5.20 13.73
C TRP A 20 17.67 -4.94 15.14
N LEU A 21 16.46 -5.42 15.42
CA LEU A 21 15.90 -5.33 16.78
C LEU A 21 16.69 -6.18 17.77
N THR A 22 17.24 -7.33 17.37
CA THR A 22 18.08 -8.14 18.28
C THR A 22 19.43 -7.47 18.56
N VAL A 23 19.96 -6.70 17.61
CA VAL A 23 21.27 -6.03 17.75
C VAL A 23 21.19 -4.74 18.56
N ALA A 24 20.16 -3.93 18.35
CA ALA A 24 20.22 -2.53 18.76
C ALA A 24 18.97 -1.99 19.46
N ASP A 25 17.94 -2.80 19.79
CA ASP A 25 16.71 -2.27 20.40
C ASP A 25 16.98 -1.40 21.65
N GLY A 26 16.49 -0.16 21.64
CA GLY A 26 16.73 0.83 22.69
C GLY A 26 18.13 1.47 22.74
N HIS A 27 19.07 1.04 21.90
CA HIS A 27 20.45 1.56 21.89
C HIS A 27 20.64 2.71 20.91
N ALA A 28 21.63 3.58 21.18
CA ALA A 28 22.06 4.60 20.23
C ALA A 28 22.87 3.96 19.10
N MET A 29 22.52 4.27 17.86
CA MET A 29 23.19 3.73 16.68
C MET A 29 24.47 4.51 16.37
N VAL A 30 25.54 4.20 17.10
CA VAL A 30 26.88 4.81 16.96
C VAL A 30 27.97 3.74 17.05
N GLY A 31 29.16 4.04 16.54
CA GLY A 31 30.32 3.15 16.63
C GLY A 31 30.01 1.73 16.14
N ASP A 32 30.33 0.74 16.97
CA ASP A 32 30.19 -0.68 16.66
C ASP A 32 28.74 -1.10 16.41
N VAL A 33 27.78 -0.57 17.17
CA VAL A 33 26.34 -0.85 16.96
C VAL A 33 25.93 -0.51 15.53
N PHE A 34 26.39 0.63 15.00
CA PHE A 34 26.09 0.99 13.61
C PHE A 34 26.76 0.04 12.60
N LEU A 35 28.00 -0.38 12.87
CA LEU A 35 28.73 -1.31 12.01
C LEU A 35 28.07 -2.70 11.99
N ASP A 36 27.58 -3.18 13.13
CA ASP A 36 26.85 -4.45 13.26
C ASP A 36 25.54 -4.42 12.45
N LEU A 37 24.79 -3.31 12.52
CA LEU A 37 23.59 -3.14 11.70
C LEU A 37 23.90 -3.20 10.19
N VAL A 38 25.03 -2.61 9.77
CA VAL A 38 25.50 -2.67 8.38
C VAL A 38 25.93 -4.09 7.99
N ALA A 39 26.61 -4.82 8.88
CA ALA A 39 26.99 -6.20 8.65
C ALA A 39 25.76 -7.10 8.47
N VAL A 40 24.77 -6.98 9.36
CA VAL A 40 23.46 -7.67 9.22
C VAL A 40 22.82 -7.33 7.87
N ALA A 41 22.82 -6.06 7.48
CA ALA A 41 22.23 -5.65 6.20
C ALA A 41 22.93 -6.33 5.01
N LYS A 42 24.26 -6.47 5.06
CA LYS A 42 25.05 -7.13 4.03
C LYS A 42 24.71 -8.60 3.89
N GLU A 43 24.55 -9.31 5.01
CA GLU A 43 24.20 -10.73 5.02
C GLU A 43 22.75 -10.99 4.54
N VAL A 44 21.83 -10.08 4.86
CA VAL A 44 20.41 -10.23 4.49
C VAL A 44 20.14 -9.80 3.05
N LEU A 45 20.84 -8.79 2.53
CA LEU A 45 20.57 -8.24 1.21
C LEU A 45 21.19 -9.11 0.10
N PRO A 46 20.40 -9.53 -0.89
CA PRO A 46 20.88 -10.37 -1.97
C PRO A 46 21.83 -9.60 -2.90
N GLY A 47 22.75 -10.33 -3.52
CA GLY A 47 23.72 -9.77 -4.48
C GLY A 47 24.94 -9.13 -3.82
N GLY A 48 25.10 -9.27 -2.50
CA GLY A 48 26.33 -8.87 -1.78
C GLY A 48 26.68 -7.40 -1.96
N PRO A 49 25.80 -6.45 -1.60
CA PRO A 49 26.09 -5.03 -1.74
C PRO A 49 27.37 -4.63 -0.99
N PHE A 50 28.12 -3.68 -1.57
CA PHE A 50 29.35 -3.19 -0.95
C PHE A 50 29.07 -2.54 0.41
N THR A 51 29.92 -2.84 1.40
CA THR A 51 29.78 -2.32 2.76
C THR A 51 29.65 -0.79 2.78
N ASP A 52 30.47 -0.06 2.02
CA ASP A 52 30.42 1.40 1.98
C ASP A 52 29.12 1.97 1.41
N VAL A 53 28.50 1.23 0.48
CA VAL A 53 27.21 1.59 -0.11
C VAL A 53 26.11 1.45 0.93
N LEU A 54 26.15 0.40 1.76
CA LEU A 54 25.24 0.22 2.88
C LEU A 54 25.45 1.30 3.95
N ARG A 55 26.70 1.57 4.35
CA ARG A 55 27.02 2.65 5.31
C ARG A 55 26.44 3.99 4.87
N ARG A 56 26.67 4.37 3.60
CA ARG A 56 26.06 5.59 3.02
C ARG A 56 24.54 5.55 3.01
N SER A 57 23.94 4.38 2.74
CA SER A 57 22.48 4.22 2.69
C SER A 57 21.82 4.27 4.05
N MET A 58 22.58 4.12 5.14
CA MET A 58 22.08 4.04 6.52
C MET A 58 22.56 5.21 7.39
N VAL A 59 23.27 6.19 6.81
CA VAL A 59 23.88 7.31 7.55
C VAL A 59 22.86 8.13 8.36
N ASP A 60 21.59 8.14 7.95
CA ASP A 60 20.48 8.79 8.66
C ASP A 60 20.06 8.09 9.97
N LEU A 61 20.66 6.93 10.28
CA LEU A 61 20.52 6.25 11.57
C LEU A 61 21.51 6.75 12.62
N LEU A 62 22.65 7.32 12.21
CA LEU A 62 23.72 7.67 13.14
C LEU A 62 23.23 8.65 14.23
N GLY A 63 23.50 8.31 15.48
CA GLY A 63 23.12 9.12 16.65
C GLY A 63 21.63 9.07 17.02
N ARG A 64 20.80 8.33 16.29
CA ARG A 64 19.39 8.10 16.67
C ARG A 64 19.28 6.90 17.60
N THR A 65 18.32 6.94 18.50
CA THR A 65 17.92 5.77 19.29
C THR A 65 17.18 4.80 18.39
N ALA A 66 17.55 3.53 18.47
CA ALA A 66 16.89 2.46 17.76
C ALA A 66 15.44 2.32 18.23
N ASP A 67 14.53 2.35 17.25
CA ASP A 67 13.13 2.03 17.47
C ASP A 67 12.59 1.25 16.26
N LYS A 68 11.55 0.46 16.51
CA LYS A 68 10.94 -0.41 15.51
C LYS A 68 10.43 0.34 14.28
N GLN A 69 9.93 1.56 14.43
CA GLN A 69 9.42 2.37 13.33
C GLN A 69 10.56 2.89 12.45
N THR A 70 11.65 3.34 13.06
CA THR A 70 12.88 3.76 12.37
C THR A 70 13.49 2.60 11.59
N PHE A 71 13.65 1.42 12.20
CA PHE A 71 14.14 0.24 11.50
C PHE A 71 13.23 -0.20 10.37
N ARG A 72 11.91 -0.19 10.59
CA ARG A 72 10.96 -0.52 9.53
C ARG A 72 11.08 0.42 8.33
N ALA A 73 11.28 1.71 8.56
CA ALA A 73 11.44 2.69 7.50
C ALA A 73 12.72 2.44 6.68
N VAL A 74 13.87 2.24 7.34
CA VAL A 74 15.14 1.98 6.64
C VAL A 74 15.16 0.61 5.98
N ALA A 75 14.66 -0.43 6.65
CA ALA A 75 14.58 -1.78 6.09
C ALA A 75 13.74 -1.81 4.82
N TRP A 76 12.64 -1.05 4.78
CA TRP A 76 11.81 -0.94 3.59
C TRP A 76 12.56 -0.27 2.43
N ARG A 77 13.28 0.82 2.72
CA ARG A 77 14.09 1.54 1.75
C ARG A 77 15.18 0.64 1.15
N LEU A 78 15.91 -0.09 1.99
CA LEU A 78 16.96 -1.01 1.53
C LEU A 78 16.37 -2.18 0.74
N ALA A 79 15.35 -2.86 1.28
CA ALA A 79 14.73 -4.01 0.64
C ALA A 79 14.10 -3.65 -0.72
N GLY A 80 13.41 -2.51 -0.80
CA GLY A 80 12.78 -2.01 -2.02
C GLY A 80 13.78 -1.53 -3.09
N ASN A 81 15.05 -1.33 -2.71
CA ASN A 81 16.14 -0.90 -3.59
C ASN A 81 17.31 -1.90 -3.64
N HIS A 82 17.12 -3.15 -3.22
CA HIS A 82 18.23 -4.12 -3.09
C HIS A 82 19.01 -4.32 -4.39
N GLU A 83 18.36 -4.34 -5.55
CA GLU A 83 19.03 -4.45 -6.85
C GLU A 83 19.89 -3.23 -7.20
N ARG A 84 19.59 -2.05 -6.64
CA ARG A 84 20.42 -0.85 -6.80
C ARG A 84 21.62 -0.90 -5.87
N LEU A 85 21.41 -1.36 -4.63
CA LEU A 85 22.48 -1.58 -3.66
C LEU A 85 23.51 -2.59 -4.20
N ALA A 86 23.04 -3.70 -4.78
CA ALA A 86 23.90 -4.70 -5.42
C ALA A 86 24.70 -4.14 -6.61
N ARG A 87 24.23 -3.05 -7.24
CA ARG A 87 24.92 -2.33 -8.31
C ARG A 87 25.77 -1.16 -7.81
N GLY A 88 26.02 -1.07 -6.51
CA GLY A 88 26.82 -0.03 -5.90
C GLY A 88 26.14 1.34 -5.76
N VAL A 89 24.82 1.41 -5.96
CA VAL A 89 24.06 2.65 -5.84
C VAL A 89 23.38 2.72 -4.47
N ALA A 90 23.77 3.70 -3.66
CA ALA A 90 23.21 3.90 -2.33
C ALA A 90 21.71 4.24 -2.36
N ALA A 91 20.96 3.65 -1.42
CA ALA A 91 19.54 3.89 -1.20
C ALA A 91 19.34 4.93 -0.08
N LEU A 92 19.60 6.19 -0.42
CA LEU A 92 19.47 7.34 0.49
C LEU A 92 18.00 7.66 0.81
N PRO A 93 17.70 8.33 1.94
CA PRO A 93 16.38 8.90 2.19
C PRO A 93 15.83 9.62 0.96
N TRP A 94 14.58 9.32 0.61
CA TRP A 94 13.96 9.91 -0.58
C TRP A 94 13.81 11.43 -0.42
N ARG A 95 14.38 12.20 -1.34
CA ARG A 95 14.33 13.68 -1.38
C ARG A 95 13.75 14.19 -2.71
N GLY A 96 12.89 13.42 -3.36
CA GLY A 96 12.35 13.75 -4.67
C GLY A 96 12.67 12.71 -5.74
N GLN A 97 11.92 12.78 -6.84
CA GLN A 97 12.07 11.85 -7.96
C GLN A 97 13.02 12.44 -9.00
N ARG A 98 14.11 11.72 -9.32
CA ARG A 98 15.11 12.18 -10.30
C ARG A 98 14.86 11.72 -11.74
N HIS A 99 14.14 10.60 -11.90
CA HIS A 99 13.84 10.02 -13.21
C HIS A 99 12.45 9.38 -13.20
N ARG A 100 11.87 9.15 -14.37
CA ARG A 100 10.59 8.46 -14.47
C ARG A 100 10.73 7.02 -13.99
N GLU A 101 9.89 6.59 -13.06
CA GLU A 101 9.99 5.26 -12.45
C GLU A 101 8.61 4.66 -12.18
N TRP A 102 8.39 3.44 -12.64
CA TRP A 102 7.22 2.65 -12.28
C TRP A 102 7.50 1.85 -11.02
N CYS A 103 6.77 2.14 -9.95
CA CYS A 103 6.97 1.54 -8.64
C CYS A 103 5.74 0.72 -8.21
N PRO A 104 5.90 -0.57 -7.83
CA PRO A 104 4.80 -1.35 -7.29
C PRO A 104 4.35 -0.75 -5.97
N SER A 105 3.05 -0.58 -5.82
CA SER A 105 2.43 0.11 -4.71
C SER A 105 1.16 -0.61 -4.28
N ARG A 106 0.82 -0.54 -2.99
CA ARG A 106 -0.40 -1.11 -2.42
C ARG A 106 -1.30 -0.01 -1.91
N CYS A 107 -2.58 -0.02 -2.27
CA CYS A 107 -3.55 0.90 -1.70
C CYS A 107 -3.78 0.53 -0.22
N VAL A 108 -3.48 1.46 0.68
CA VAL A 108 -3.52 1.25 2.15
C VAL A 108 -4.58 2.12 2.83
N LEU A 109 -5.17 3.07 2.11
CA LEU A 109 -6.30 3.85 2.58
C LEU A 109 -7.14 4.28 1.38
N VAL A 110 -8.46 4.25 1.55
CA VAL A 110 -9.42 4.76 0.58
C VAL A 110 -10.34 5.73 1.29
N GLU A 111 -10.40 6.93 0.75
CA GLU A 111 -11.11 8.03 1.34
C GLU A 111 -12.10 8.59 0.35
N ALA A 112 -13.32 8.05 0.32
CA ALA A 112 -14.40 8.64 -0.47
C ALA A 112 -14.61 10.10 -0.03
N THR A 113 -14.59 11.01 -1.02
CA THR A 113 -14.75 12.45 -0.84
C THR A 113 -15.99 12.91 -1.59
N ARG A 114 -16.84 13.71 -0.92
CA ARG A 114 -17.96 14.40 -1.53
C ARG A 114 -17.53 15.77 -2.07
N LYS A 115 -18.39 16.34 -2.92
CA LYS A 115 -18.26 17.69 -3.49
C LYS A 115 -17.76 18.70 -2.45
N THR A 116 -16.67 19.38 -2.76
CA THR A 116 -16.55 20.82 -2.50
C THR A 116 -16.94 21.55 -3.78
N ASP A 117 -17.36 22.81 -3.72
CA ASP A 117 -18.00 23.59 -4.81
C ASP A 117 -17.28 23.60 -6.18
N ARG A 118 -16.06 23.06 -6.28
CA ARG A 118 -15.30 22.93 -7.53
C ARG A 118 -14.83 21.51 -7.89
N ARG A 119 -15.08 20.48 -7.06
CA ARG A 119 -14.61 19.11 -7.30
C ARG A 119 -15.78 18.13 -7.45
N LYS A 120 -15.75 17.31 -8.50
CA LYS A 120 -16.69 16.19 -8.73
C LYS A 120 -16.55 15.15 -7.61
N GLU A 121 -17.52 14.24 -7.49
CA GLU A 121 -17.40 13.09 -6.59
C GLU A 121 -16.16 12.24 -6.92
N GLY A 122 -15.50 11.74 -5.88
CA GLY A 122 -14.27 10.99 -6.04
C GLY A 122 -13.79 10.34 -4.75
N ALA A 123 -12.54 9.89 -4.76
CA ALA A 123 -11.87 9.40 -3.57
C ALA A 123 -10.40 9.82 -3.56
N VAL A 124 -9.89 10.12 -2.38
CA VAL A 124 -8.45 10.14 -2.14
C VAL A 124 -8.00 8.71 -1.89
N LEU A 125 -7.03 8.25 -2.67
CA LEU A 125 -6.41 6.96 -2.46
C LEU A 125 -5.02 7.21 -1.88
N THR A 126 -4.67 6.48 -0.82
CA THR A 126 -3.30 6.45 -0.30
C THR A 126 -2.65 5.12 -0.62
N TRP A 127 -1.44 5.17 -1.15
CA TRP A 127 -0.63 4.00 -1.43
C TRP A 127 0.62 3.96 -0.57
N GLU A 128 1.01 2.76 -0.17
CA GLU A 128 2.36 2.45 0.31
C GLU A 128 3.19 1.96 -0.88
N VAL A 129 4.30 2.62 -1.17
CA VAL A 129 5.21 2.23 -2.25
C VAL A 129 6.06 1.05 -1.79
N LEU A 130 5.96 -0.07 -2.50
CA LEU A 130 6.55 -1.34 -2.08
C LEU A 130 8.01 -1.47 -2.52
N ALA A 131 8.37 -0.93 -3.69
CA ALA A 131 9.75 -0.98 -4.22
C ALA A 131 10.04 0.22 -5.12
N GLY A 132 11.32 0.42 -5.45
CA GLY A 132 11.81 1.56 -6.23
C GLY A 132 12.33 2.71 -5.37
N THR A 133 12.73 3.81 -6.00
CA THR A 133 13.35 4.95 -5.30
C THR A 133 12.54 5.45 -4.09
N PRO A 134 11.19 5.57 -4.16
CA PRO A 134 10.37 5.99 -3.02
C PRO A 134 9.86 4.84 -2.12
N ALA A 135 10.50 3.66 -2.14
CA ALA A 135 10.07 2.51 -1.33
C ALA A 135 9.89 2.89 0.17
N GLY A 136 8.75 2.49 0.74
CA GLY A 136 8.36 2.77 2.12
C GLY A 136 7.60 4.08 2.31
N ARG A 137 7.53 4.95 1.28
CA ARG A 137 6.73 6.18 1.34
C ARG A 137 5.25 5.88 1.19
N LYS A 138 4.43 6.67 1.89
CA LYS A 138 2.99 6.76 1.62
C LYS A 138 2.71 7.96 0.72
N VAL A 139 1.87 7.76 -0.29
CA VAL A 139 1.51 8.80 -1.27
C VAL A 139 0.01 8.86 -1.43
N GLY A 140 -0.56 10.06 -1.41
CA GLY A 140 -1.99 10.30 -1.56
C GLY A 140 -2.31 11.02 -2.87
N ARG A 141 -3.36 10.61 -3.58
CA ARG A 141 -3.88 11.39 -4.72
C ARG A 141 -5.38 11.22 -4.85
N TYR A 142 -6.06 12.32 -5.15
CA TYR A 142 -7.48 12.35 -5.46
C TYR A 142 -7.75 11.83 -6.88
N PHE A 143 -8.79 11.02 -7.02
CA PHE A 143 -9.33 10.56 -8.29
C PHE A 143 -10.84 10.78 -8.32
N SER A 144 -11.36 11.26 -9.44
CA SER A 144 -12.81 11.28 -9.67
C SER A 144 -13.34 9.85 -9.80
N LEU A 145 -14.62 9.63 -9.49
CA LEU A 145 -15.25 8.32 -9.67
C LEU A 145 -15.15 7.83 -11.13
N ALA A 146 -15.27 8.75 -12.10
CA ALA A 146 -15.10 8.44 -13.51
C ALA A 146 -13.68 7.94 -13.85
N ALA A 147 -12.64 8.57 -13.29
CA ALA A 147 -11.26 8.14 -13.48
C ALA A 147 -11.00 6.77 -12.85
N LEU A 148 -11.52 6.51 -11.64
CA LEU A 148 -11.42 5.20 -10.99
C LEU A 148 -12.13 4.12 -11.81
N ALA A 149 -13.37 4.39 -12.22
CA ALA A 149 -14.14 3.47 -13.06
C ALA A 149 -13.43 3.20 -14.41
N HIS A 150 -12.79 4.21 -15.00
CA HIS A 150 -11.98 4.04 -16.21
C HIS A 150 -10.77 3.12 -15.96
N SER A 151 -10.08 3.30 -14.82
CA SER A 151 -8.88 2.54 -14.44
C SER A 151 -9.14 1.11 -13.95
N ARG A 152 -10.40 0.69 -13.77
CA ARG A 152 -10.77 -0.60 -13.12
C ARG A 152 -10.03 -1.84 -13.64
N ARG A 153 -9.62 -1.86 -14.92
CA ARG A 153 -8.87 -3.00 -15.50
C ARG A 153 -7.47 -3.12 -14.91
N GLU A 154 -6.83 -1.99 -14.61
CA GLU A 154 -5.51 -1.94 -13.98
C GLU A 154 -5.51 -2.59 -12.58
N TRP A 155 -6.68 -2.61 -11.94
CA TRP A 155 -6.88 -3.20 -10.62
C TRP A 155 -7.31 -4.68 -10.68
N GLY A 156 -7.81 -5.15 -11.83
CA GLY A 156 -8.20 -6.54 -12.04
C GLY A 156 -9.70 -6.80 -12.15
N PHE A 157 -10.54 -5.75 -12.15
CA PHE A 157 -11.98 -5.87 -12.39
C PHE A 157 -12.29 -6.17 -13.86
N ALA A 158 -13.49 -6.70 -14.09
CA ALA A 158 -14.01 -7.04 -15.40
C ALA A 158 -14.23 -5.83 -16.32
N LYS A 159 -14.34 -6.09 -17.63
CA LYS A 159 -14.71 -5.07 -18.61
C LYS A 159 -16.22 -4.77 -18.47
N ARG A 160 -16.60 -3.50 -18.29
CA ARG A 160 -18.00 -3.01 -18.29
C ARG A 160 -18.87 -3.48 -19.47
N ARG A 161 -18.28 -3.84 -20.61
CA ARG A 161 -19.01 -4.30 -21.81
C ARG A 161 -19.26 -5.81 -21.84
N VAL A 162 -18.61 -6.58 -20.99
CA VAL A 162 -18.93 -8.01 -20.86
C VAL A 162 -20.12 -8.07 -19.94
N ARG A 163 -21.27 -8.45 -20.49
CA ARG A 163 -22.45 -8.72 -19.67
C ARG A 163 -22.21 -9.99 -18.86
N PRO A 164 -22.74 -10.10 -17.63
CA PRO A 164 -22.60 -11.32 -16.83
C PRO A 164 -23.01 -12.58 -17.59
N GLU A 165 -24.07 -12.49 -18.42
CA GLU A 165 -24.56 -13.60 -19.25
C GLU A 165 -23.53 -14.12 -20.29
N ASN A 166 -22.56 -13.28 -20.67
CA ASN A 166 -21.52 -13.60 -21.65
C ASN A 166 -20.17 -13.90 -21.00
N HIS A 167 -20.11 -13.95 -19.67
CA HIS A 167 -18.89 -14.30 -18.94
C HIS A 167 -18.83 -15.81 -18.74
N PRO A 168 -17.66 -16.45 -18.93
CA PRO A 168 -17.52 -17.87 -18.68
C PRO A 168 -17.99 -18.22 -17.25
N PRO A 169 -18.89 -19.19 -17.08
CA PRO A 169 -19.48 -19.50 -15.77
C PRO A 169 -18.42 -19.99 -14.78
N GLU A 170 -17.35 -20.63 -15.24
CA GLU A 170 -16.21 -21.04 -14.43
C GLU A 170 -15.31 -19.89 -13.92
N LYS A 171 -15.54 -18.62 -14.32
CA LYS A 171 -14.72 -17.47 -13.91
C LYS A 171 -15.52 -16.43 -13.13
N PRO A 172 -14.95 -15.86 -12.06
CA PRO A 172 -15.65 -14.85 -11.27
C PRO A 172 -15.84 -13.55 -12.07
N PHE A 173 -17.07 -13.02 -12.08
CA PHE A 173 -17.36 -11.73 -12.70
C PHE A 173 -17.12 -10.60 -11.69
N LEU A 174 -15.93 -10.00 -11.76
CA LEU A 174 -15.47 -9.02 -10.76
C LEU A 174 -15.91 -7.60 -11.12
N THR A 175 -17.02 -7.13 -10.56
CA THR A 175 -17.55 -5.78 -10.81
C THR A 175 -16.91 -4.73 -9.90
N TYR A 176 -16.57 -3.58 -10.49
CA TYR A 176 -16.19 -2.37 -9.74
C TYR A 176 -17.43 -1.52 -9.49
N GLU A 177 -17.76 -1.33 -8.22
CA GLU A 177 -18.94 -0.62 -7.72
C GLU A 177 -18.53 0.62 -6.93
N ARG A 178 -17.55 0.51 -6.03
CA ARG A 178 -17.15 1.60 -5.13
C ARG A 178 -15.63 1.68 -4.89
N PRO A 179 -15.09 2.88 -4.59
CA PRO A 179 -13.67 3.07 -4.32
C PRO A 179 -13.11 2.16 -3.23
N GLU A 180 -13.88 1.82 -2.19
CA GLU A 180 -13.44 1.02 -1.05
C GLU A 180 -12.95 -0.37 -1.47
N GLN A 181 -13.45 -0.90 -2.60
CA GLN A 181 -12.97 -2.17 -3.16
C GLN A 181 -11.50 -2.12 -3.58
N LEU A 182 -10.91 -0.94 -3.75
CA LEU A 182 -9.51 -0.75 -4.13
C LEU A 182 -8.53 -0.96 -2.96
N PHE A 183 -9.03 -0.91 -1.72
CA PHE A 183 -8.19 -1.13 -0.54
C PHE A 183 -7.46 -2.47 -0.62
N GLY A 184 -6.17 -2.48 -0.28
CA GLY A 184 -5.32 -3.66 -0.27
C GLY A 184 -4.83 -4.12 -1.64
N LEU A 185 -5.42 -3.63 -2.75
CA LEU A 185 -4.99 -3.98 -4.10
C LEU A 185 -3.65 -3.34 -4.46
N ARG A 186 -2.94 -3.96 -5.41
CA ARG A 186 -1.62 -3.53 -5.88
C ARG A 186 -1.66 -3.05 -7.32
N VAL A 187 -0.90 -2.01 -7.61
CA VAL A 187 -0.70 -1.43 -8.95
C VAL A 187 0.73 -0.90 -9.09
N LEU A 188 1.18 -0.66 -10.31
CA LEU A 188 2.34 0.20 -10.56
C LEU A 188 1.87 1.66 -10.56
N LEU A 189 2.60 2.51 -9.85
CA LEU A 189 2.47 3.96 -9.92
C LEU A 189 3.66 4.53 -10.68
N LEU A 190 3.39 5.44 -11.61
CA LEU A 190 4.45 6.19 -12.29
C LEU A 190 4.81 7.43 -11.49
N PHE A 191 6.05 7.53 -11.04
CA PHE A 191 6.59 8.76 -10.44
C PHE A 191 7.42 9.48 -11.48
N GLU A 192 7.19 10.79 -11.62
CA GLU A 192 7.92 11.65 -12.56
C GLU A 192 8.58 12.81 -11.82
N PRO A 193 9.74 13.30 -12.28
CA PRO A 193 10.46 14.40 -11.63
C PRO A 193 9.64 15.68 -11.50
N LEU A 194 8.90 16.05 -12.56
CA LEU A 194 8.18 17.32 -12.64
C LEU A 194 6.94 17.40 -11.73
N THR A 195 6.37 16.25 -11.36
CA THR A 195 5.13 16.19 -10.56
C THR A 195 5.38 15.77 -9.12
N SER A 196 6.56 15.22 -8.82
CA SER A 196 6.93 14.76 -7.48
C SER A 196 7.76 15.84 -6.77
N THR A 197 7.14 16.59 -5.86
CA THR A 197 7.86 17.57 -5.03
C THR A 197 8.64 16.86 -3.92
N LEU A 198 9.57 17.58 -3.28
CA LEU A 198 10.36 17.10 -2.12
C LEU A 198 9.49 16.50 -1.02
N GLU A 199 8.29 17.06 -0.80
CA GLU A 199 7.41 16.69 0.30
C GLU A 199 6.43 15.57 -0.04
N SER A 200 6.01 15.46 -1.32
CA SER A 200 5.01 14.47 -1.73
C SER A 200 5.27 13.91 -3.13
N PRO A 201 5.62 12.61 -3.26
CA PRO A 201 5.63 11.95 -4.55
C PRO A 201 4.19 11.85 -5.07
N VAL A 202 3.88 12.55 -6.17
CA VAL A 202 2.55 12.49 -6.78
C VAL A 202 2.61 11.50 -7.94
N PRO A 203 1.87 10.38 -7.89
CA PRO A 203 1.89 9.42 -8.99
C PRO A 203 1.19 10.03 -10.20
N ALA A 204 1.85 10.05 -11.36
CA ALA A 204 1.31 10.59 -12.62
C ALA A 204 0.29 9.64 -13.26
N ALA A 205 0.53 8.33 -13.19
CA ALA A 205 -0.30 7.30 -13.82
C ALA A 205 -0.36 6.00 -12.99
N ILE A 206 -1.36 5.17 -13.28
CA ILE A 206 -1.59 3.85 -12.68
C ILE A 206 -1.52 2.79 -13.78
N LYS A 207 -0.87 1.64 -13.50
CA LYS A 207 -0.83 0.49 -14.41
C LYS A 207 -0.89 -0.84 -13.67
N GLY A 208 -1.72 -1.75 -14.14
CA GLY A 208 -1.79 -3.14 -13.72
C GLY A 208 -0.86 -3.99 -14.58
N THR A 209 -0.07 -4.86 -13.94
CA THR A 209 0.71 -5.89 -14.63
C THR A 209 0.15 -7.27 -14.29
N GLN A 210 0.41 -8.26 -15.12
CA GLN A 210 -0.08 -9.62 -14.87
C GLN A 210 0.34 -10.15 -13.49
N SER A 211 1.55 -9.85 -13.02
CA SER A 211 2.02 -10.29 -11.69
C SER A 211 1.23 -9.63 -10.54
N LEU A 212 0.89 -8.35 -10.64
CA LEU A 212 0.07 -7.66 -9.64
C LEU A 212 -1.39 -8.10 -9.72
N LEU A 213 -1.90 -8.33 -10.93
CA LEU A 213 -3.25 -8.85 -11.15
C LEU A 213 -3.43 -10.28 -10.62
N LYS A 214 -2.38 -11.12 -10.67
CA LYS A 214 -2.35 -12.44 -10.02
C LYS A 214 -2.51 -12.33 -8.50
N PHE A 215 -2.08 -11.23 -7.88
CA PHE A 215 -2.35 -10.94 -6.48
C PHE A 215 -3.76 -10.38 -6.25
N ASN A 216 -4.19 -9.42 -7.08
CA ASN A 216 -5.47 -8.73 -6.87
C ASN A 216 -6.70 -9.62 -7.11
N ARG A 217 -6.69 -10.44 -8.17
CA ARG A 217 -7.88 -11.19 -8.60
C ARG A 217 -8.39 -12.19 -7.55
N PRO A 218 -7.56 -12.99 -6.87
CA PRO A 218 -8.02 -13.85 -5.78
C PRO A 218 -8.68 -13.05 -4.66
N LEU A 219 -8.10 -11.90 -4.26
CA LEU A 219 -8.67 -11.04 -3.23
C LEU A 219 -10.04 -10.48 -3.64
N LEU A 220 -10.15 -10.02 -4.90
CA LEU A 220 -11.41 -9.55 -5.46
C LEU A 220 -12.47 -10.67 -5.56
N ALA A 221 -12.07 -11.88 -5.94
CA ALA A 221 -12.97 -13.04 -6.03
C ALA A 221 -13.53 -13.41 -4.65
N MET A 222 -12.69 -13.46 -3.61
CA MET A 222 -13.14 -13.70 -2.25
C MET A 222 -14.10 -12.61 -1.76
N ARG A 223 -13.82 -11.33 -2.06
CA ARG A 223 -14.72 -10.21 -1.74
C ARG A 223 -16.06 -10.27 -2.46
N ALA A 224 -16.09 -10.87 -3.65
CA ALA A 224 -17.29 -11.15 -4.42
C ALA A 224 -17.91 -12.53 -4.09
N ARG A 225 -17.48 -13.18 -2.99
CA ARG A 225 -18.00 -14.45 -2.47
C ARG A 225 -17.80 -15.66 -3.38
N TYR A 226 -16.89 -15.58 -4.35
CA TYR A 226 -16.49 -16.74 -5.13
C TYR A 226 -15.51 -17.60 -4.34
N GLY A 227 -15.92 -18.82 -3.97
CA GLY A 227 -15.09 -19.75 -3.21
C GLY A 227 -14.73 -19.27 -1.80
N PHE A 228 -15.48 -18.31 -1.25
CA PHE A 228 -15.22 -17.71 0.06
C PHE A 228 -16.53 -17.48 0.83
N VAL A 229 -16.62 -18.10 2.00
CA VAL A 229 -17.73 -17.92 2.95
C VAL A 229 -17.32 -16.87 3.97
N CYS A 230 -18.23 -15.95 4.31
CA CYS A 230 -17.98 -14.97 5.36
C CYS A 230 -17.84 -15.68 6.72
N PRO A 231 -16.71 -15.53 7.44
CA PRO A 231 -16.59 -16.10 8.80
C PRO A 231 -17.68 -15.61 9.75
N GLU A 232 -18.08 -14.34 9.61
CA GLU A 232 -19.12 -13.70 10.42
C GLU A 232 -20.54 -13.90 9.88
N GLY A 233 -20.73 -14.68 8.80
CA GLY A 233 -22.06 -14.91 8.21
C GLY A 233 -22.74 -13.70 7.54
N PHE A 234 -22.04 -12.57 7.38
CA PHE A 234 -22.63 -11.37 6.77
C PHE A 234 -23.01 -11.56 5.29
N SER A 235 -24.22 -11.12 4.94
CA SER A 235 -24.77 -11.13 3.56
C SER A 235 -24.46 -9.88 2.75
N HIS A 236 -24.07 -8.77 3.40
CA HIS A 236 -23.75 -7.53 2.70
C HIS A 236 -22.40 -7.61 1.94
N PRO A 237 -22.19 -6.77 0.90
CA PRO A 237 -20.93 -6.72 0.17
C PRO A 237 -19.72 -6.35 1.05
N CYS A 238 -18.55 -6.95 0.81
CA CYS A 238 -17.35 -6.71 1.63
C CYS A 238 -16.91 -5.23 1.67
N HIS A 239 -17.22 -4.43 0.66
CA HIS A 239 -16.84 -3.01 0.63
C HIS A 239 -17.61 -2.14 1.63
N VAL A 240 -18.81 -2.57 2.09
CA VAL A 240 -19.56 -1.91 3.16
C VAL A 240 -19.33 -2.53 4.54
N CYS A 241 -18.68 -3.69 4.63
CA CYS A 241 -18.52 -4.46 5.87
C CYS A 241 -17.72 -3.73 6.96
N PRO A 242 -18.20 -3.64 8.22
CA PRO A 242 -17.53 -2.93 9.30
C PRO A 242 -16.16 -3.50 9.68
N ARG A 243 -15.87 -4.76 9.32
CA ARG A 243 -14.61 -5.42 9.69
C ARG A 243 -13.44 -4.89 8.87
N GLY A 244 -12.36 -4.55 9.57
CA GLY A 244 -11.07 -4.17 9.00
C GLY A 244 -10.13 -5.35 8.84
N LEU A 245 -8.92 -5.04 8.39
CA LEU A 245 -7.86 -6.03 8.17
C LEU A 245 -7.39 -6.68 9.49
N ASP A 246 -7.65 -6.04 10.61
CA ASP A 246 -7.49 -6.54 11.98
C ASP A 246 -8.40 -7.73 12.30
N ALA A 247 -9.54 -7.87 11.63
CA ALA A 247 -10.51 -8.94 11.89
C ALA A 247 -10.82 -9.82 10.67
N CYS A 248 -10.54 -9.36 9.44
CA CYS A 248 -10.86 -10.08 8.22
C CYS A 248 -9.75 -9.93 7.16
N PRO A 249 -9.14 -11.03 6.67
CA PRO A 249 -8.03 -10.97 5.72
C PRO A 249 -8.42 -10.40 4.35
N VAL A 250 -9.73 -10.36 4.04
CA VAL A 250 -10.27 -9.81 2.79
C VAL A 250 -10.95 -8.45 2.95
N ALA A 251 -10.79 -7.81 4.12
CA ALA A 251 -11.41 -6.52 4.43
C ALA A 251 -11.07 -5.43 3.41
N CYS A 252 -11.99 -4.47 3.26
CA CYS A 252 -11.85 -3.30 2.40
C CYS A 252 -11.43 -2.02 3.17
N ARG A 253 -10.87 -2.19 4.37
CA ARG A 253 -10.40 -1.09 5.23
C ARG A 253 -9.36 -1.58 6.23
N LEU A 254 -8.62 -0.64 6.81
CA LEU A 254 -7.50 -0.97 7.68
C LEU A 254 -7.93 -1.46 9.06
N ARG A 255 -8.85 -0.74 9.72
CA ARG A 255 -9.31 -1.04 11.08
C ARG A 255 -10.80 -1.32 11.09
N SER A 256 -11.23 -2.18 12.01
CA SER A 256 -12.64 -2.44 12.25
C SER A 256 -13.34 -1.18 12.77
N CYS A 257 -14.60 -1.03 12.39
CA CYS A 257 -15.45 0.04 12.88
C CYS A 257 -15.99 -0.28 14.27
N ASP A 258 -16.25 0.76 15.05
CA ASP A 258 -16.89 0.66 16.36
C ASP A 258 -18.39 0.97 16.23
N ARG A 259 -19.21 0.25 16.99
CA ARG A 259 -20.64 0.59 17.14
C ARG A 259 -20.77 1.75 18.12
N ARG A 260 -21.33 2.85 17.63
CA ARG A 260 -21.61 4.04 18.45
C ARG A 260 -22.67 4.91 17.79
N ILE A 261 -23.13 5.95 18.48
CA ILE A 261 -24.05 6.94 17.93
C ILE A 261 -23.31 7.74 16.84
N CYS A 262 -23.87 7.76 15.64
CA CYS A 262 -23.35 8.54 14.52
C CYS A 262 -23.53 10.04 14.77
N PRO A 263 -22.47 10.86 14.69
CA PRO A 263 -22.61 12.31 14.87
C PRO A 263 -23.49 13.00 13.81
N GLN A 264 -23.63 12.40 12.62
CA GLN A 264 -24.36 13.00 11.50
C GLN A 264 -25.86 12.64 11.47
N CYS A 265 -26.23 11.42 11.87
CA CYS A 265 -27.63 10.97 11.80
C CYS A 265 -28.23 10.59 13.15
N SER A 266 -27.45 10.70 14.23
CA SER A 266 -27.85 10.39 15.61
C SER A 266 -28.37 8.97 15.82
N ARG A 267 -28.09 8.04 14.91
CA ARG A 267 -28.44 6.61 15.03
C ARG A 267 -27.23 5.80 15.44
N GLU A 268 -27.45 4.77 16.24
CA GLU A 268 -26.42 3.78 16.51
C GLU A 268 -26.04 3.06 15.21
N SER A 269 -24.76 3.10 14.87
CA SER A 269 -24.25 2.54 13.62
C SER A 269 -22.75 2.30 13.72
N TRP A 270 -22.17 1.70 12.68
CA TRP A 270 -20.74 1.45 12.57
C TRP A 270 -20.01 2.73 12.14
N VAL A 271 -19.03 3.16 12.93
CA VAL A 271 -18.21 4.35 12.65
C VAL A 271 -16.75 3.92 12.52
N ALA A 272 -16.08 4.34 11.45
CA ALA A 272 -14.68 3.99 11.24
C ALA A 272 -13.78 4.89 12.12
N PRO A 273 -12.73 4.34 12.78
CA PRO A 273 -11.86 5.11 13.66
C PRO A 273 -11.14 6.27 12.96
N ASP A 274 -10.83 6.10 11.67
CA ASP A 274 -10.20 7.11 10.81
C ASP A 274 -11.20 8.14 10.26
N ARG A 275 -12.51 7.90 10.43
CA ARG A 275 -13.60 8.80 9.99
C ARG A 275 -14.67 8.93 11.07
N PRO A 276 -14.32 9.49 12.24
CA PRO A 276 -15.21 9.53 13.38
C PRO A 276 -16.48 10.39 13.17
N GLN A 277 -16.47 11.28 12.18
CA GLN A 277 -17.51 12.26 11.90
C GLN A 277 -18.83 11.68 11.35
N ALA A 278 -18.80 10.47 10.79
CA ALA A 278 -19.99 9.86 10.17
C ALA A 278 -19.94 8.32 10.20
N CYS A 279 -21.10 7.68 10.28
CA CYS A 279 -21.20 6.23 10.16
C CYS A 279 -21.14 5.76 8.70
N LEU A 280 -20.88 4.47 8.51
CA LEU A 280 -20.77 3.85 7.18
C LEU A 280 -22.02 4.06 6.32
N VAL A 281 -23.21 4.06 6.93
CA VAL A 281 -24.47 4.28 6.21
C VAL A 281 -24.52 5.72 5.68
N CYS A 282 -24.21 6.71 6.53
CA CYS A 282 -24.12 8.11 6.14
C CYS A 282 -23.08 8.32 5.04
N LEU A 283 -21.92 7.67 5.14
CA LEU A 283 -20.88 7.69 4.11
C LEU A 283 -21.33 7.01 2.81
N SER A 284 -22.17 5.99 2.88
CA SER A 284 -22.62 5.22 1.71
C SER A 284 -23.75 5.85 0.89
N LYS A 285 -24.53 6.76 1.50
CA LYS A 285 -25.79 7.33 0.97
C LYS A 285 -25.63 8.59 0.09
N GLY A 286 -24.41 8.99 -0.21
CA GLY A 286 -24.12 10.14 -1.07
C GLY A 286 -22.65 10.19 -1.41
#